data_AF-A0A940V382-F1
#
_entry.id   AF-A0A940V382-F1
#
_cell.length_a   1.000
_cell.length_b   1.000
_cell.length_c   1.000
_cell.angle_alpha   90.00
_cell.angle_beta   90.00
_cell.angle_gamma   90.00
#
_symmetry.space_group_name_H-M   'P 1'
#
loop_
_entity.id
_entity.type
_entity.pdbx_description
1 polymer ?
#
loop_
_entity_poly.entity_id
_entity_poly.type
_entity_poly.pdbx_seq_one_letter_code
_entity_poly.pdbx_strand_id
1 'polypeptide(L)'
;MLMKLLNWIRGILCIHIQGIAPERFVNLCCNKKIFIWDLKKVNDGYQFHILAKNYKKLKPIARKTKIVPKIIKKTGLVFILHRYKKRTGFFAGFILCMCLVYIFSLFIWDISILGGSKYTSQAMVKFLNGNDVYTGVKKEKVDCQEIEETIRLTYKDIGWVSAEIRGTRLIIKLTETNMPAPAKIAIDPSHMVATKDAIIKTIITRSGTPMVQEGDVVKKGDVLVSGIITVMGDFDEVINKEPIVADADIRCSTYYDYNKRFSMNYIDKKYSGKVKKGYYFTFFGKKLFLYNPSNSYSLYDIIVNEKTLHITDSFYLPFQFGEINTREYVEEKRTYTQEEAYSISEARLKRYLARLIQNDVLITENNVNITIENNQCIAQGRIFVEEPAWEYKTIQENEWRIEPADEHNGDNH
;
A
#
# COMPACT_ATOMS: atom_id res chain seq x y z
N MET A 1 33.97 8.02 -30.10
CA MET A 1 33.46 9.04 -29.14
C MET A 1 34.22 9.08 -27.81
N LEU A 2 34.62 7.93 -27.24
CA LEU A 2 35.40 7.83 -25.98
C LEU A 2 36.68 8.67 -25.93
N MET A 3 37.52 8.66 -26.98
CA MET A 3 38.74 9.48 -27.02
C MET A 3 38.46 10.99 -27.02
N LYS A 4 37.36 11.44 -27.66
CA LYS A 4 36.94 12.85 -27.64
C LYS A 4 36.51 13.28 -26.24
N LEU A 5 35.77 12.43 -25.53
CA LEU A 5 35.35 12.66 -24.15
C LEU A 5 36.57 12.70 -23.20
N LEU A 6 37.51 11.74 -23.33
CA LEU A 6 38.75 11.72 -22.54
C LEU A 6 39.61 12.97 -22.76
N ASN A 7 39.73 13.41 -24.01
CA ASN A 7 40.48 14.63 -24.34
C ASN A 7 39.76 15.88 -23.82
N TRP A 8 38.43 15.90 -23.83
CA TRP A 8 37.62 16.98 -23.26
C TRP A 8 37.72 17.04 -21.72
N ILE A 9 37.76 15.89 -21.04
CA ILE A 9 38.03 15.79 -19.60
C ILE A 9 39.43 16.34 -19.28
N ARG A 10 40.45 15.95 -20.05
CA ARG A 10 41.85 16.37 -19.84
C ARG A 10 42.15 17.82 -20.22
N GLY A 11 41.27 18.48 -20.97
CA GLY A 11 41.40 19.87 -21.40
C GLY A 11 42.13 20.02 -22.74
N ILE A 12 41.49 20.74 -23.66
CA ILE A 12 41.92 21.04 -25.02
C ILE A 12 42.22 22.54 -25.14
N LEU A 13 43.32 22.87 -25.79
CA LEU A 13 43.72 24.24 -26.12
C LEU A 13 43.76 24.39 -27.64
N CYS A 14 43.06 25.38 -28.17
CA CYS A 14 43.25 25.85 -29.55
C CYS A 14 44.38 26.88 -29.55
N ILE A 15 45.44 26.61 -30.31
CA ILE A 15 46.61 27.45 -30.43
C ILE A 15 46.72 27.96 -31.85
N HIS A 16 47.07 29.23 -31.98
CA HIS A 16 47.44 29.87 -33.23
C HIS A 16 48.91 30.25 -33.22
N ILE A 17 49.55 30.01 -34.36
CA ILE A 17 50.97 30.20 -34.60
C ILE A 17 51.12 31.05 -35.85
N GLN A 18 51.88 32.15 -35.72
CA GLN A 18 52.19 33.09 -36.80
C GLN A 18 53.70 33.32 -36.81
N GLY A 19 54.35 33.15 -37.97
CA GLY A 19 55.79 33.33 -38.11
C GLY A 19 56.35 32.85 -39.45
N ILE A 20 57.63 33.14 -39.68
CA ILE A 20 58.32 32.99 -40.98
C ILE A 20 58.46 31.52 -41.43
N ALA A 21 58.48 30.56 -40.49
CA ALA A 21 58.61 29.12 -40.80
C ALA A 21 57.74 28.25 -39.86
N PRO A 22 56.41 28.22 -40.07
CA PRO A 22 55.49 27.50 -39.22
C PRO A 22 55.61 25.96 -39.37
N GLU A 23 55.99 25.42 -40.54
CA GLU A 23 56.17 23.96 -40.70
C GLU A 23 57.26 23.41 -39.78
N ARG A 24 58.35 24.18 -39.60
CA ARG A 24 59.45 23.82 -38.70
C ARG A 24 58.97 23.67 -37.25
N PHE A 25 58.02 24.50 -36.82
CA PHE A 25 57.42 24.40 -35.49
C PHE A 25 56.58 23.13 -35.34
N VAL A 26 55.75 22.81 -36.32
CA VAL A 26 54.91 21.60 -36.32
C VAL A 26 55.79 20.35 -36.30
N ASN A 27 56.85 20.32 -37.11
CA ASN A 27 57.77 19.18 -37.18
C ASN A 27 58.51 18.95 -35.84
N LEU A 28 58.96 20.03 -35.18
CA LEU A 28 59.54 19.96 -33.84
C LEU A 28 58.56 19.47 -32.77
N CYS A 29 57.27 19.76 -32.92
CA CYS A 29 56.23 19.23 -32.03
C CYS A 29 56.05 17.73 -32.21
N CYS A 30 56.00 17.25 -33.46
CA CYS A 30 55.94 15.82 -33.76
C CYS A 30 57.16 15.07 -33.21
N ASN A 31 58.37 15.62 -33.40
CA ASN A 31 59.61 15.02 -32.88
C ASN A 31 59.62 14.91 -31.34
N LYS A 32 59.03 15.89 -30.64
CA LYS A 32 58.85 15.84 -29.17
C LYS A 32 57.64 15.02 -28.70
N LYS A 33 57.04 14.20 -29.57
CA LYS A 33 55.85 13.38 -29.31
C LYS A 33 54.68 14.21 -28.76
N ILE A 34 54.54 15.45 -29.23
CA ILE A 34 53.41 16.31 -28.90
C ILE A 34 52.31 16.05 -29.92
N PHE A 35 51.26 15.36 -29.50
CA PHE A 35 50.12 15.08 -30.36
C PHE A 35 49.35 16.38 -30.67
N ILE A 36 49.29 16.71 -31.95
CA ILE A 36 48.57 17.84 -32.52
C ILE A 36 47.43 17.27 -33.37
N TRP A 37 46.23 17.84 -33.27
CA TRP A 37 45.10 17.43 -34.11
C TRP A 37 44.33 18.63 -34.66
N ASP A 38 43.60 18.39 -35.75
CA ASP A 38 42.78 19.38 -36.47
C ASP A 38 43.60 20.63 -36.83
N LEU A 39 44.70 20.41 -37.56
CA LEU A 39 45.57 21.45 -38.10
C LEU A 39 44.84 22.15 -39.25
N LYS A 40 44.56 23.44 -39.10
CA LYS A 40 43.92 24.28 -40.11
C LYS A 40 44.82 25.47 -40.44
N LYS A 41 44.98 25.75 -41.72
CA LYS A 41 45.62 26.99 -42.18
C LYS A 41 44.60 28.11 -42.08
N VAL A 42 44.87 29.13 -41.26
CA VAL A 42 43.96 30.28 -41.04
C VAL A 42 44.82 31.53 -41.02
N ASN A 43 44.60 32.43 -41.99
CA ASN A 43 45.44 33.60 -42.29
C ASN A 43 46.91 33.19 -42.59
N ASP A 44 47.85 34.09 -42.26
CA ASP A 44 49.30 33.96 -42.40
C ASP A 44 49.93 33.03 -41.33
N GLY A 45 49.23 31.94 -41.00
CA GLY A 45 49.58 31.04 -39.90
C GLY A 45 48.76 29.75 -39.81
N TYR A 46 49.02 28.97 -38.76
CA TYR A 46 48.37 27.69 -38.50
C TYR A 46 47.63 27.69 -37.16
N GLN A 47 46.45 27.07 -37.15
CA GLN A 47 45.68 26.77 -35.95
C GLN A 47 45.65 25.27 -35.71
N PHE A 48 45.83 24.86 -34.47
CA PHE A 48 45.69 23.46 -34.11
C PHE A 48 45.28 23.28 -32.67
N HIS A 49 44.86 22.05 -32.35
CA HIS A 49 44.49 21.67 -31.01
C HIS A 49 45.58 20.85 -30.34
N ILE A 50 45.78 21.11 -29.05
CA ILE A 50 46.73 20.38 -28.21
C ILE A 50 46.10 20.10 -26.84
N LEU A 51 46.56 19.04 -26.17
CA LEU A 51 46.22 18.78 -24.78
C LEU A 51 46.82 19.86 -23.86
N ALA A 52 46.06 20.29 -22.85
CA ALA A 52 46.47 21.30 -21.87
C ALA A 52 47.80 20.97 -21.15
N LYS A 53 48.04 19.68 -20.84
CA LYS A 53 49.29 19.19 -20.23
C LYS A 53 50.53 19.44 -21.10
N ASN A 54 50.37 19.44 -22.42
CA ASN A 54 51.48 19.56 -23.37
C ASN A 54 51.81 21.02 -23.70
N TYR A 55 51.00 22.00 -23.29
CA TYR A 55 51.27 23.42 -23.54
C TYR A 55 52.61 23.89 -22.96
N LYS A 56 52.95 23.46 -21.73
CA LYS A 56 54.23 23.80 -21.10
C LYS A 56 55.44 23.27 -21.90
N LYS A 57 55.27 22.16 -22.63
CA LYS A 57 56.32 21.57 -23.49
C LYS A 57 56.56 22.36 -24.78
N LEU A 58 55.68 23.30 -25.14
CA LEU A 58 55.85 24.18 -26.30
C LEU A 58 56.85 25.32 -26.05
N LYS A 59 57.10 25.71 -24.79
CA LYS A 59 58.03 26.78 -24.43
C LYS A 59 59.46 26.60 -25.00
N PRO A 60 60.11 25.42 -24.90
CA PRO A 60 61.43 25.22 -25.51
C PRO A 60 61.39 25.18 -27.05
N ILE A 61 60.26 24.83 -27.66
CA ILE A 61 60.11 24.81 -29.13
C ILE A 61 59.98 26.24 -29.65
N ALA A 62 59.12 27.04 -29.01
CA ALA A 62 58.92 28.46 -29.29
C ALA A 62 60.23 29.27 -29.22
N ARG A 63 61.11 28.96 -28.24
CA ARG A 63 62.43 29.60 -28.13
C ARG A 63 63.36 29.28 -29.30
N LYS A 64 63.32 28.04 -29.83
CA LYS A 64 64.18 27.62 -30.95
C LYS A 64 63.69 28.16 -32.29
N THR A 65 62.40 28.31 -32.48
CA THR A 65 61.81 28.78 -33.74
C THR A 65 61.53 30.28 -33.76
N LYS A 66 61.68 30.98 -32.62
CA LYS A 66 61.25 32.37 -32.42
C LYS A 66 59.77 32.63 -32.71
N ILE A 67 58.93 31.58 -32.66
CA ILE A 67 57.48 31.71 -32.88
C ILE A 67 56.76 31.66 -31.54
N VAL A 68 55.89 32.64 -31.28
CA VAL A 68 55.10 32.73 -30.05
C VAL A 68 53.72 32.09 -30.26
N PRO A 69 53.42 30.93 -29.65
CA PRO A 69 52.09 30.33 -29.72
C PRO A 69 51.09 31.18 -28.93
N LYS A 70 50.01 31.63 -29.58
CA LYS A 70 48.89 32.35 -28.96
C LYS A 70 47.74 31.38 -28.67
N ILE A 71 47.19 31.40 -27.45
CA ILE A 71 46.01 30.60 -27.09
C ILE A 71 44.76 31.36 -27.53
N ILE A 72 43.97 30.80 -28.46
CA ILE A 72 42.69 31.39 -28.87
C ILE A 72 41.55 30.95 -27.95
N LYS A 73 41.46 29.64 -27.70
CA LYS A 73 40.31 29.05 -27.01
C LYS A 73 40.75 27.97 -26.04
N LYS A 74 40.18 27.99 -24.84
CA LYS A 74 40.36 26.97 -23.80
C LYS A 74 39.05 26.19 -23.68
N THR A 75 39.05 24.91 -23.97
CA THR A 75 37.85 24.05 -23.91
C THR A 75 38.13 22.81 -23.08
N GLY A 76 37.23 22.45 -22.17
CA GLY A 76 37.31 21.20 -21.40
C GLY A 76 37.00 21.34 -19.92
N LEU A 77 36.74 20.19 -19.29
CA LEU A 77 36.24 20.07 -17.92
C LEU A 77 37.24 20.62 -16.89
N VAL A 78 38.55 20.39 -17.09
CA VAL A 78 39.61 20.93 -16.22
C VAL A 78 39.61 22.46 -16.17
N PHE A 79 39.30 23.14 -17.28
CA PHE A 79 39.25 24.61 -17.31
C PHE A 79 37.98 25.15 -16.66
N ILE A 80 36.86 24.43 -16.77
CA ILE A 80 35.62 24.73 -16.05
C ILE A 80 35.84 24.55 -14.54
N LEU A 81 36.34 23.39 -14.11
CA LEU A 81 36.67 23.12 -12.70
C LEU A 81 37.66 24.15 -12.12
N HIS A 82 38.67 24.58 -12.90
CA HIS A 82 39.62 25.60 -12.43
C HIS A 82 39.00 26.99 -12.33
N ARG A 83 38.05 27.33 -13.21
CA ARG A 83 37.27 28.59 -13.12
C ARG A 83 36.31 28.59 -11.93
N TYR A 84 35.81 27.42 -11.54
CA TYR A 84 34.92 27.23 -10.40
C TYR A 84 35.64 26.75 -9.11
N LYS A 85 36.98 26.74 -9.07
CA LYS A 85 37.75 26.33 -7.88
C LYS A 85 37.44 27.15 -6.61
N LYS A 86 37.04 28.42 -6.77
CA LYS A 86 36.61 29.28 -5.66
C LYS A 86 35.19 28.94 -5.13
N ARG A 87 34.46 28.05 -5.83
CA ARG A 87 33.12 27.57 -5.51
C ARG A 87 33.10 26.03 -5.32
N THR A 88 34.15 25.47 -4.72
CA THR A 88 34.18 24.04 -4.35
C THR A 88 32.96 23.62 -3.51
N GLY A 89 32.42 24.53 -2.70
CA GLY A 89 31.18 24.33 -1.95
C GLY A 89 29.96 23.99 -2.81
N PHE A 90 29.87 24.48 -4.06
CA PHE A 90 28.75 24.15 -4.95
C PHE A 90 28.80 22.68 -5.41
N PHE A 91 29.99 22.21 -5.81
CA PHE A 91 30.16 20.81 -6.20
C PHE A 91 30.03 19.86 -5.01
N ALA A 92 30.59 20.24 -3.84
CA ALA A 92 30.41 19.48 -2.62
C ALA A 92 28.93 19.40 -2.21
N GLY A 93 28.20 20.52 -2.30
CA GLY A 93 26.76 20.57 -2.04
C GLY A 93 25.94 19.74 -3.03
N PHE A 94 26.32 19.72 -4.31
CA PHE A 94 25.67 18.87 -5.32
C PHE A 94 25.85 17.38 -5.02
N ILE A 95 27.07 16.96 -4.69
CA ILE A 95 27.36 15.56 -4.31
C ILE A 95 26.60 15.21 -3.02
N LEU A 96 26.62 16.09 -2.02
CA LEU A 96 25.89 15.90 -0.77
C LEU A 96 24.38 15.78 -1.02
N CYS A 97 23.81 16.61 -1.87
CA CYS A 97 22.39 16.56 -2.25
C CYS A 97 22.05 15.23 -2.91
N MET A 98 22.86 14.76 -3.86
CA MET A 98 22.68 13.44 -4.49
C MET A 98 22.77 12.30 -3.47
N CYS A 99 23.73 12.35 -2.55
CA CYS A 99 23.83 11.37 -1.46
C CYS A 99 22.58 11.40 -0.55
N LEU A 100 22.07 12.58 -0.20
CA LEU A 100 20.86 12.72 0.63
C LEU A 100 19.62 12.17 -0.07
N VAL A 101 19.42 12.49 -1.36
CA VAL A 101 18.32 11.95 -2.15
C VAL A 101 18.40 10.42 -2.22
N TYR A 102 19.60 9.87 -2.42
CA TYR A 102 19.82 8.43 -2.41
C TYR A 102 19.48 7.81 -1.05
N ILE A 103 19.96 8.39 0.05
CA ILE A 103 19.64 7.90 1.40
C ILE A 103 18.13 7.95 1.63
N PHE A 104 17.45 9.06 1.33
CA PHE A 104 16.00 9.19 1.50
C PHE A 104 15.23 8.22 0.62
N SER A 105 15.76 7.83 -0.54
CA SER A 105 15.15 6.83 -1.40
C SER A 105 15.09 5.43 -0.78
N LEU A 106 15.88 5.13 0.25
CA LEU A 106 15.93 3.81 0.90
C LEU A 106 14.89 3.62 2.01
N PHE A 107 14.16 4.67 2.38
CA PHE A 107 13.19 4.65 3.47
C PHE A 107 11.76 4.82 2.96
N ILE A 108 10.80 4.42 3.79
CA ILE A 108 9.37 4.64 3.55
C ILE A 108 8.95 5.90 4.32
N TRP A 109 8.43 6.90 3.62
CA TRP A 109 8.05 8.20 4.19
C TRP A 109 6.55 8.43 4.25
N ASP A 110 5.77 7.69 3.45
CA ASP A 110 4.31 7.78 3.43
C ASP A 110 3.70 6.37 3.48
N ILE A 111 2.65 6.22 4.29
CA ILE A 111 1.86 4.98 4.37
C ILE A 111 0.43 5.37 4.00
N SER A 112 -0.03 4.86 2.86
CA SER A 112 -1.37 5.12 2.37
C SER A 112 -2.21 3.87 2.43
N ILE A 113 -3.33 3.96 3.15
CA ILE A 113 -4.33 2.90 3.20
C ILE A 113 -5.45 3.27 2.25
N LEU A 114 -5.70 2.40 1.28
CA LEU A 114 -6.73 2.52 0.26
C LEU A 114 -7.77 1.42 0.49
N GLY A 115 -9.05 1.80 0.46
CA GLY A 115 -10.13 0.88 0.79
C GLY A 115 -10.30 0.73 2.31
N GLY A 116 -11.52 0.39 2.71
CA GLY A 116 -11.96 0.36 4.11
C GLY A 116 -13.13 1.31 4.38
N SER A 117 -14.21 0.76 4.91
CA SER A 117 -15.40 1.52 5.33
C SER A 117 -15.57 1.49 6.85
N LYS A 118 -15.12 0.41 7.50
CA LYS A 118 -15.25 0.12 8.92
C LYS A 118 -14.00 0.54 9.68
N TYR A 119 -12.81 0.30 9.13
CA TYR A 119 -11.54 0.68 9.75
C TYR A 119 -11.03 2.02 9.23
N THR A 120 -10.89 3.01 10.12
CA THR A 120 -10.31 4.31 9.77
C THR A 120 -8.82 4.16 9.44
N SER A 121 -8.34 4.85 8.41
CA SER A 121 -6.92 4.83 8.01
C SER A 121 -5.97 5.11 9.19
N GLN A 122 -6.35 6.02 10.10
CA GLN A 122 -5.55 6.32 11.31
C GLN A 122 -5.42 5.13 12.26
N ALA A 123 -6.48 4.31 12.42
CA ALA A 123 -6.42 3.12 13.25
C ALA A 123 -5.47 2.08 12.64
N MET A 124 -5.51 1.91 11.32
CA MET A 124 -4.62 1.01 10.60
C MET A 124 -3.15 1.46 10.65
N VAL A 125 -2.87 2.77 10.50
CA VAL A 125 -1.51 3.31 10.69
C VAL A 125 -1.00 3.05 12.11
N LYS A 126 -1.85 3.22 13.13
CA LYS A 126 -1.47 2.90 14.52
C LYS A 126 -1.18 1.41 14.71
N PHE A 127 -1.96 0.54 14.08
CA PHE A 127 -1.73 -0.90 14.13
C PHE A 127 -0.39 -1.27 13.47
N LEU A 128 -0.08 -0.71 12.30
CA LEU A 128 1.20 -0.92 11.61
C LEU A 128 2.39 -0.42 12.46
N ASN A 129 2.25 0.74 13.09
CA ASN A 129 3.28 1.25 14.01
C ASN A 129 3.55 0.29 15.18
N GLY A 130 2.54 -0.46 15.64
CA GLY A 130 2.68 -1.48 16.69
C GLY A 130 3.40 -2.75 16.23
N ASN A 131 3.46 -3.00 14.92
CA ASN A 131 4.16 -4.13 14.30
C ASN A 131 5.45 -3.67 13.60
N ASP A 132 6.14 -2.66 14.16
CA ASP A 132 7.40 -2.10 13.65
C ASP A 132 7.38 -1.51 12.22
N VAL A 133 6.19 -1.32 11.63
CA VAL A 133 6.00 -0.68 10.32
C VAL A 133 5.52 0.76 10.52
N TYR A 134 6.47 1.69 10.55
CA TYR A 134 6.21 3.11 10.77
C TYR A 134 6.91 4.00 9.74
N THR A 135 6.54 5.28 9.70
CA THR A 135 7.17 6.27 8.80
C THR A 135 8.64 6.50 9.18
N GLY A 136 9.54 6.26 8.22
CA GLY A 136 10.99 6.30 8.41
C GLY A 136 11.65 4.94 8.59
N VAL A 137 10.92 3.83 8.38
CA VAL A 137 11.51 2.48 8.31
C VAL A 137 12.29 2.28 7.00
N LYS A 138 13.36 1.49 7.05
CA LYS A 138 14.11 1.08 5.85
C LYS A 138 13.28 0.11 5.02
N LYS A 139 13.28 0.28 3.70
CA LYS A 139 12.57 -0.63 2.78
C LYS A 139 12.94 -2.09 2.95
N GLU A 140 14.22 -2.39 3.20
CA GLU A 140 14.72 -3.76 3.39
C GLU A 140 14.13 -4.47 4.60
N LYS A 141 13.64 -3.72 5.60
CA LYS A 141 13.02 -4.30 6.82
C LYS A 141 11.53 -4.56 6.67
N VAL A 142 10.93 -4.12 5.57
CA VAL A 142 9.49 -4.17 5.37
C VAL A 142 9.17 -5.31 4.43
N ASP A 143 8.66 -6.40 4.99
CA ASP A 143 8.11 -7.49 4.20
C ASP A 143 6.63 -7.26 3.93
N CYS A 144 6.28 -7.11 2.65
CA CYS A 144 4.89 -6.94 2.24
C CYS A 144 4.04 -8.16 2.55
N GLN A 145 4.59 -9.38 2.45
CA GLN A 145 3.84 -10.62 2.67
C GLN A 145 3.50 -10.77 4.16
N GLU A 146 4.48 -10.54 5.04
CA GLU A 146 4.27 -10.56 6.48
C GLU A 146 3.20 -9.54 6.94
N ILE A 147 3.20 -8.34 6.35
CA ILE A 147 2.18 -7.32 6.62
C ILE A 147 0.80 -7.79 6.19
N GLU A 148 0.66 -8.35 5.00
CA GLU A 148 -0.61 -8.87 4.48
C GLU A 148 -1.16 -9.99 5.38
N GLU A 149 -0.31 -10.92 5.79
CA GLU A 149 -0.66 -12.04 6.68
C GLU A 149 -1.06 -11.54 8.07
N THR A 150 -0.26 -10.64 8.65
CA THR A 150 -0.52 -10.07 9.99
C THR A 150 -1.85 -9.32 10.03
N ILE A 151 -2.17 -8.54 8.99
CA ILE A 151 -3.46 -7.86 8.86
C ILE A 151 -4.59 -8.89 8.75
N ARG A 152 -4.43 -9.95 7.94
CA ARG A 152 -5.45 -10.98 7.75
C ARG A 152 -5.72 -11.81 9.01
N LEU A 153 -4.68 -12.10 9.80
CA LEU A 153 -4.79 -12.82 11.07
C LEU A 153 -5.48 -11.97 12.14
N THR A 154 -5.17 -10.69 12.20
CA THR A 154 -5.72 -9.77 13.21
C THR A 154 -7.17 -9.38 12.90
N TYR A 155 -7.46 -9.12 11.63
CA TYR A 155 -8.77 -8.65 11.18
C TYR A 155 -9.45 -9.69 10.29
N LYS A 156 -10.19 -10.61 10.92
CA LYS A 156 -10.99 -11.65 10.23
C LYS A 156 -12.04 -11.09 9.27
N ASP A 157 -12.40 -9.82 9.41
CA ASP A 157 -13.38 -9.11 8.58
C ASP A 157 -12.77 -8.54 7.29
N ILE A 158 -11.45 -8.70 7.05
CA ILE A 158 -10.79 -8.23 5.83
C ILE A 158 -10.59 -9.43 4.89
N GLY A 159 -11.33 -9.45 3.77
CA GLY A 159 -11.27 -10.57 2.82
C GLY A 159 -10.08 -10.52 1.87
N TRP A 160 -9.59 -9.32 1.55
CA TRP A 160 -8.42 -9.16 0.69
C TRP A 160 -7.55 -7.98 1.14
N VAL A 161 -6.24 -8.21 1.15
CA VAL A 161 -5.21 -7.22 1.49
C VAL A 161 -4.10 -7.33 0.47
N SER A 162 -3.58 -6.20 0.01
CA SER A 162 -2.36 -6.13 -0.77
C SER A 162 -1.49 -4.98 -0.28
N ALA A 163 -0.22 -5.27 0.03
CA ALA A 163 0.80 -4.30 0.41
C ALA A 163 1.81 -4.14 -0.72
N GLU A 164 1.96 -2.92 -1.24
CA GLU A 164 2.86 -2.61 -2.36
C GLU A 164 3.76 -1.42 -1.99
N ILE A 165 5.08 -1.59 -2.14
CA ILE A 165 6.03 -0.48 -2.00
C ILE A 165 6.20 0.20 -3.36
N ARG A 166 5.73 1.45 -3.49
CA ARG A 166 5.96 2.29 -4.67
C ARG A 166 6.87 3.46 -4.34
N GLY A 167 8.12 3.41 -4.83
CA GLY A 167 9.10 4.44 -4.50
C GLY A 167 9.30 4.51 -2.98
N THR A 168 9.11 5.66 -2.34
CA THR A 168 9.23 5.81 -0.88
C THR A 168 7.88 5.77 -0.15
N ARG A 169 6.85 5.17 -0.78
CA ARG A 169 5.50 5.02 -0.22
C ARG A 169 5.12 3.55 -0.07
N LEU A 170 4.50 3.20 1.05
CA LEU A 170 3.83 1.93 1.26
C LEU A 170 2.34 2.10 1.01
N ILE A 171 1.80 1.36 0.04
CA ILE A 171 0.39 1.38 -0.32
C ILE A 171 -0.23 0.09 0.16
N ILE A 172 -1.18 0.18 1.09
CA ILE A 172 -1.96 -0.96 1.57
C ILE A 172 -3.36 -0.81 1.01
N LYS A 173 -3.76 -1.74 0.14
CA LYS A 173 -5.11 -1.84 -0.38
C LYS A 173 -5.84 -2.91 0.41
N LEU A 174 -6.99 -2.57 0.98
CA LEU A 174 -7.80 -3.53 1.72
C LEU A 174 -9.24 -3.51 1.23
N THR A 175 -9.86 -4.69 1.23
CA THR A 175 -11.27 -4.87 0.94
C THR A 175 -11.89 -5.63 2.11
N GLU A 176 -12.79 -4.95 2.82
CA GLU A 176 -13.53 -5.51 3.93
C GLU A 176 -14.59 -6.46 3.40
N THR A 177 -14.64 -7.67 3.96
CA THR A 177 -15.69 -8.65 3.70
C THR A 177 -16.67 -8.58 4.86
N ASN A 178 -17.85 -8.05 4.59
CA ASN A 178 -18.93 -8.08 5.57
C ASN A 178 -19.67 -9.41 5.37
N MET A 179 -19.61 -10.35 6.33
CA MET A 179 -20.25 -11.70 6.31
C MET A 179 -19.50 -12.78 5.50
N PRO A 180 -19.62 -14.06 5.91
CA PRO A 180 -18.51 -14.98 6.08
C PRO A 180 -17.72 -15.16 4.78
N ALA A 181 -16.42 -15.40 4.95
CA ALA A 181 -15.47 -15.57 3.86
C ALA A 181 -16.11 -16.42 2.75
N PRO A 182 -16.00 -16.01 1.46
CA PRO A 182 -16.44 -16.86 0.37
C PRO A 182 -15.86 -18.25 0.61
N ALA A 183 -16.72 -19.26 0.56
CA ALA A 183 -16.36 -20.63 0.89
C ALA A 183 -15.03 -20.95 0.21
N LYS A 184 -13.98 -21.17 1.02
CA LYS A 184 -12.67 -21.54 0.50
C LYS A 184 -12.89 -22.70 -0.46
N ILE A 185 -12.44 -22.60 -1.70
CA ILE A 185 -12.47 -23.74 -2.61
C ILE A 185 -11.62 -24.82 -1.92
N ALA A 186 -12.29 -25.85 -1.41
CA ALA A 186 -11.62 -26.93 -0.72
C ALA A 186 -10.84 -27.75 -1.76
N ILE A 187 -9.54 -27.89 -1.52
CA ILE A 187 -8.67 -28.77 -2.32
C ILE A 187 -8.66 -30.17 -1.70
N ASP A 188 -8.83 -30.25 -0.38
CA ASP A 188 -8.83 -31.48 0.40
C ASP A 188 -10.26 -32.01 0.63
N PRO A 189 -10.44 -33.34 0.77
CA PRO A 189 -11.74 -33.94 1.05
C PRO A 189 -12.44 -33.31 2.26
N SER A 190 -13.68 -32.87 2.07
CA SER A 190 -14.40 -32.05 3.02
C SER A 190 -15.91 -32.24 2.92
N HIS A 191 -16.58 -32.13 4.07
CA HIS A 191 -18.03 -32.02 4.20
C HIS A 191 -18.47 -30.58 3.98
N MET A 192 -19.70 -30.38 3.51
CA MET A 192 -20.38 -29.08 3.57
C MET A 192 -21.26 -29.05 4.83
N VAL A 193 -21.02 -28.08 5.71
CA VAL A 193 -21.74 -27.93 6.98
C VAL A 193 -22.46 -26.60 7.08
N ALA A 194 -23.59 -26.55 7.80
CA ALA A 194 -24.36 -25.33 8.00
C ALA A 194 -23.63 -24.34 8.92
N THR A 195 -23.54 -23.07 8.51
CA THR A 195 -22.90 -22.00 9.32
C THR A 195 -23.83 -21.39 10.35
N LYS A 196 -25.15 -21.54 10.17
CA LYS A 196 -26.22 -20.99 10.99
C LYS A 196 -27.46 -21.87 10.94
N ASP A 197 -28.38 -21.63 11.87
CA ASP A 197 -29.70 -22.23 11.85
C ASP A 197 -30.50 -21.68 10.65
N ALA A 198 -31.02 -22.57 9.81
CA ALA A 198 -31.67 -22.18 8.57
C ALA A 198 -32.64 -23.26 8.06
N ILE A 199 -33.47 -22.90 7.07
CA ILE A 199 -34.34 -23.82 6.35
C ILE A 199 -33.79 -23.98 4.92
N ILE A 200 -33.59 -25.22 4.47
CA ILE A 200 -33.09 -25.47 3.12
C ILE A 200 -34.15 -25.08 2.10
N LYS A 201 -33.83 -24.14 1.21
CA LYS A 201 -34.76 -23.69 0.16
C LYS A 201 -34.52 -24.45 -1.14
N THR A 202 -33.27 -24.53 -1.54
CA THR A 202 -32.84 -25.31 -2.71
C THR A 202 -31.51 -25.98 -2.41
N ILE A 203 -31.34 -27.20 -2.90
CA ILE A 203 -30.08 -27.96 -2.82
C ILE A 203 -29.83 -28.67 -4.14
N ILE A 204 -28.75 -28.31 -4.82
CA ILE A 204 -28.32 -28.95 -6.07
C ILE A 204 -26.92 -29.50 -5.85
N THR A 205 -26.81 -30.82 -5.69
CA THR A 205 -25.54 -31.48 -5.37
C THR A 205 -24.82 -31.91 -6.64
N ARG A 206 -23.55 -31.50 -6.78
CA ARG A 206 -22.65 -31.88 -7.88
C ARG A 206 -21.73 -33.03 -7.49
N SER A 207 -21.27 -33.05 -6.24
CA SER A 207 -20.35 -34.06 -5.68
C SER A 207 -20.69 -34.31 -4.20
N GLY A 208 -20.61 -35.56 -3.73
CA GLY A 208 -20.97 -35.95 -2.37
C GLY A 208 -22.41 -36.46 -2.22
N THR A 209 -22.76 -36.87 -1.01
CA THR A 209 -24.09 -37.40 -0.68
C THR A 209 -24.89 -36.36 0.10
N PRO A 210 -26.02 -35.84 -0.42
CA PRO A 210 -26.85 -34.90 0.31
C PRO A 210 -27.49 -35.59 1.52
N MET A 211 -27.35 -34.97 2.69
CA MET A 211 -27.93 -35.44 3.96
C MET A 211 -29.22 -34.72 4.33
N VAL A 212 -29.60 -33.70 3.56
CA VAL A 212 -30.77 -32.85 3.77
C VAL A 212 -31.56 -32.67 2.47
N GLN A 213 -32.84 -32.36 2.59
CA GLN A 213 -33.76 -32.09 1.50
C GLN A 213 -34.34 -30.68 1.57
N GLU A 214 -34.97 -30.23 0.48
CA GLU A 214 -35.68 -28.95 0.46
C GLU A 214 -36.82 -28.96 1.50
N GLY A 215 -36.83 -27.93 2.36
CA GLY A 215 -37.78 -27.80 3.48
C GLY A 215 -37.22 -28.23 4.84
N ASP A 216 -36.06 -28.90 4.88
CA ASP A 216 -35.47 -29.33 6.15
C ASP A 216 -34.95 -28.17 6.99
N VAL A 217 -35.13 -28.27 8.31
CA VAL A 217 -34.59 -27.32 9.29
C VAL A 217 -33.24 -27.83 9.76
N VAL A 218 -32.19 -27.06 9.50
CA VAL A 218 -30.81 -27.38 9.87
C VAL A 218 -30.34 -26.44 10.97
N LYS A 219 -29.53 -26.97 11.88
CA LYS A 219 -28.83 -26.20 12.90
C LYS A 219 -27.40 -25.93 12.49
N LYS A 220 -26.82 -24.89 13.08
CA LYS A 220 -25.40 -24.59 12.93
C LYS A 220 -24.55 -25.83 13.27
N GLY A 221 -23.74 -26.26 12.30
CA GLY A 221 -22.82 -27.39 12.39
C GLY A 221 -23.34 -28.69 11.76
N ASP A 222 -24.60 -28.75 11.34
CA ASP A 222 -25.16 -29.93 10.69
C ASP A 222 -24.52 -30.16 9.31
N VAL A 223 -24.27 -31.42 8.97
CA VAL A 223 -23.72 -31.80 7.66
C VAL A 223 -24.84 -31.73 6.62
N LEU A 224 -24.69 -30.84 5.65
CA LEU A 224 -25.64 -30.68 4.54
C LEU A 224 -25.32 -31.67 3.42
N VAL A 225 -24.04 -31.79 3.08
CA VAL A 225 -23.54 -32.72 2.07
C VAL A 225 -22.32 -33.43 2.63
N SER A 226 -22.40 -34.76 2.65
CA SER A 226 -21.30 -35.61 3.06
C SER A 226 -20.25 -35.73 1.96
N GLY A 227 -18.99 -35.47 2.29
CA GLY A 227 -17.84 -35.76 1.44
C GLY A 227 -17.36 -37.21 1.53
N ILE A 228 -18.08 -38.10 2.23
CA ILE A 228 -17.74 -39.53 2.29
C ILE A 228 -18.76 -40.27 1.43
N ILE A 229 -18.30 -40.87 0.33
CA ILE A 229 -19.11 -41.76 -0.49
C ILE A 229 -18.96 -43.17 0.06
N THR A 230 -20.09 -43.80 0.40
CA THR A 230 -20.16 -45.22 0.71
C THR A 230 -20.34 -46.01 -0.58
N VAL A 231 -19.41 -46.92 -0.86
CA VAL A 231 -19.54 -47.89 -1.95
C VAL A 231 -20.26 -49.11 -1.39
N MET A 232 -21.52 -49.29 -1.79
CA MET A 232 -22.33 -50.44 -1.40
C MET A 232 -22.09 -51.62 -2.35
N GLY A 233 -22.02 -52.83 -1.82
CA GLY A 233 -22.03 -54.07 -2.58
C GLY A 233 -23.43 -54.53 -2.99
N ASP A 234 -23.51 -55.62 -3.75
CA ASP A 234 -24.78 -56.19 -4.27
C ASP A 234 -25.78 -56.58 -3.17
N PHE A 235 -25.34 -56.68 -1.91
CA PHE A 235 -26.15 -57.01 -0.74
C PHE A 235 -26.33 -55.84 0.25
N ASP A 236 -26.12 -54.59 -0.19
CA ASP A 236 -26.23 -53.38 0.65
C ASP A 236 -25.20 -53.33 1.81
N GLU A 237 -24.13 -54.13 1.70
CA GLU A 237 -22.99 -54.08 2.61
C GLU A 237 -22.00 -52.98 2.21
N VAL A 238 -21.50 -52.22 3.18
CA VAL A 238 -20.54 -51.13 2.94
C VAL A 238 -19.16 -51.74 2.64
N ILE A 239 -18.76 -51.74 1.37
CA ILE A 239 -17.47 -52.28 0.91
C ILE A 239 -16.34 -51.30 1.21
N ASN A 240 -16.54 -50.02 0.93
CA ASN A 240 -15.51 -49.00 1.09
C ASN A 240 -16.12 -47.61 1.34
N LYS A 241 -15.34 -46.73 1.97
CA LYS A 241 -15.67 -45.32 2.16
C LYS A 241 -14.59 -44.48 1.51
N GLU A 242 -14.95 -43.74 0.47
CA GLU A 242 -14.02 -42.88 -0.26
C GLU A 242 -14.25 -41.41 0.10
N PRO A 243 -13.22 -40.70 0.62
CA PRO A 243 -13.32 -39.29 0.92
C PRO A 243 -13.13 -38.45 -0.36
N ILE A 244 -14.08 -37.57 -0.62
CA ILE A 244 -14.10 -36.63 -1.73
C ILE A 244 -14.40 -35.21 -1.22
N VAL A 245 -14.25 -34.22 -2.10
CA VAL A 245 -14.72 -32.86 -1.84
C VAL A 245 -16.23 -32.83 -2.13
N ALA A 246 -17.04 -32.64 -1.08
CA ALA A 246 -18.47 -32.38 -1.25
C ALA A 246 -18.65 -31.06 -2.01
N ASP A 247 -19.64 -30.98 -2.90
CA ASP A 247 -19.86 -29.77 -3.67
C ASP A 247 -21.33 -29.66 -4.08
N ALA A 248 -21.99 -28.58 -3.67
CA ALA A 248 -23.40 -28.34 -3.93
C ALA A 248 -23.73 -26.84 -3.91
N ASP A 249 -24.71 -26.46 -4.72
CA ASP A 249 -25.32 -25.13 -4.66
C ASP A 249 -26.51 -25.20 -3.71
N ILE A 250 -26.34 -24.65 -2.50
CA ILE A 250 -27.36 -24.66 -1.45
C ILE A 250 -27.76 -23.23 -1.12
N ARG A 251 -29.06 -22.93 -1.20
CA ARG A 251 -29.64 -21.70 -0.66
C ARG A 251 -30.49 -22.00 0.56
N CYS A 252 -30.26 -21.25 1.62
CA CYS A 252 -30.99 -21.41 2.87
C CYS A 252 -31.76 -20.14 3.19
N SER A 253 -32.97 -20.30 3.73
CA SER A 253 -33.74 -19.21 4.33
C SER A 253 -33.36 -19.07 5.80
N THR A 254 -32.93 -17.89 6.20
CA THR A 254 -32.55 -17.56 7.58
C THR A 254 -32.98 -16.13 7.92
N TYR A 255 -32.66 -15.65 9.12
CA TYR A 255 -32.98 -14.30 9.54
C TYR A 255 -31.82 -13.62 10.27
N TYR A 256 -31.79 -12.29 10.16
CA TYR A 256 -30.92 -11.42 10.95
C TYR A 256 -31.73 -10.63 11.97
N ASP A 257 -31.33 -10.72 13.24
CA ASP A 257 -31.85 -9.84 14.29
C ASP A 257 -31.23 -8.44 14.14
N TYR A 258 -32.05 -7.46 13.81
CA TYR A 258 -31.66 -6.06 13.77
C TYR A 258 -32.08 -5.38 15.07
N ASN A 259 -31.14 -4.79 15.79
CA ASN A 259 -31.41 -3.98 16.98
C ASN A 259 -30.46 -2.79 17.03
N LYS A 260 -31.00 -1.59 16.82
CA LYS A 260 -30.27 -0.33 16.93
C LYS A 260 -31.09 0.67 17.74
N ARG A 261 -30.42 1.31 18.70
CA ARG A 261 -31.00 2.34 19.56
C ARG A 261 -30.13 3.58 19.62
N PHE A 262 -30.76 4.74 19.75
CA PHE A 262 -30.06 5.99 20.07
C PHE A 262 -30.95 6.90 20.92
N SER A 263 -30.31 7.74 21.73
CA SER A 263 -30.97 8.74 22.56
C SER A 263 -31.60 9.84 21.68
N MET A 264 -32.82 10.25 22.01
CA MET A 264 -33.48 11.40 21.39
C MET A 264 -32.73 12.69 21.72
N ASN A 265 -32.12 12.75 22.90
CA ASN A 265 -31.27 13.85 23.33
C ASN A 265 -29.86 13.64 22.80
N TYR A 266 -29.33 14.67 22.16
CA TYR A 266 -27.95 14.73 21.70
C TYR A 266 -27.33 16.08 22.04
N ILE A 267 -26.00 16.09 22.08
CA ILE A 267 -25.23 17.31 22.27
C ILE A 267 -24.87 17.82 20.88
N ASP A 268 -25.43 18.96 20.50
CA ASP A 268 -25.08 19.65 19.27
C ASP A 268 -23.88 20.56 19.51
N LYS A 269 -22.82 20.37 18.71
CA LYS A 269 -21.61 21.19 18.80
C LYS A 269 -21.77 22.40 17.90
N LYS A 270 -22.18 23.53 18.48
CA LYS A 270 -22.29 24.80 17.77
C LYS A 270 -20.95 25.53 17.80
N TYR A 271 -20.26 25.56 16.66
CA TYR A 271 -18.97 26.25 16.55
C TYR A 271 -19.16 27.77 16.66
N SER A 272 -18.37 28.42 17.52
CA SER A 272 -18.47 29.87 17.77
C SER A 272 -17.88 30.72 16.63
N GLY A 273 -17.22 30.09 15.66
CA GLY A 273 -16.49 30.74 14.58
C GLY A 273 -15.08 31.21 14.97
N LYS A 274 -14.72 31.18 16.25
CA LYS A 274 -13.36 31.50 16.69
C LYS A 274 -12.42 30.33 16.40
N VAL A 275 -11.37 30.60 15.63
CA VAL A 275 -10.37 29.61 15.23
C VAL A 275 -8.98 30.13 15.57
N LYS A 276 -8.20 29.30 16.27
CA LYS A 276 -6.77 29.51 16.46
C LYS A 276 -6.00 28.57 15.54
N LYS A 277 -5.02 29.12 14.82
CA LYS A 277 -4.18 28.38 13.89
C LYS A 277 -2.80 28.15 14.46
N GLY A 278 -2.34 26.90 14.46
CA GLY A 278 -0.97 26.52 14.74
C GLY A 278 -0.31 25.93 13.51
N TYR A 279 1.00 26.05 13.42
CA TYR A 279 1.82 25.50 12.35
C TYR A 279 2.98 24.73 12.94
N TYR A 280 3.19 23.53 12.42
CA TYR A 280 4.35 22.72 12.76
C TYR A 280 4.91 22.03 11.52
N PHE A 281 6.17 21.65 11.65
CA PHE A 281 6.89 20.90 10.66
C PHE A 281 7.40 19.61 11.29
N THR A 282 7.09 18.48 10.69
CA THR A 282 7.61 17.18 11.13
C THR A 282 8.84 16.83 10.31
N PHE A 283 9.93 16.47 10.99
CA PHE A 283 11.15 15.96 10.38
C PHE A 283 11.57 14.67 11.07
N PHE A 284 11.72 13.57 10.32
CA PHE A 284 12.05 12.23 10.86
C PHE A 284 11.16 11.82 12.05
N GLY A 285 9.85 12.05 11.95
CA GLY A 285 8.88 11.74 13.00
C GLY A 285 8.89 12.68 14.23
N LYS A 286 9.81 13.66 14.30
CA LYS A 286 9.84 14.68 15.36
C LYS A 286 9.10 15.94 14.90
N LYS A 287 8.16 16.41 15.71
CA LYS A 287 7.38 17.64 15.44
C LYS A 287 8.11 18.86 15.98
N LEU A 288 8.35 19.84 15.11
CA LEU A 288 8.87 21.16 15.45
C LEU A 288 7.75 22.19 15.25
N PHE A 289 7.26 22.77 16.35
CA PHE A 289 6.20 23.78 16.29
C PHE A 289 6.80 25.14 15.93
N LEU A 290 6.38 25.71 14.80
CA LEU A 290 6.78 27.06 14.40
C LEU A 290 5.92 28.10 15.12
N TYR A 291 4.63 27.82 15.22
CA TYR A 291 3.66 28.65 15.91
C TYR A 291 2.60 27.76 16.55
N ASN A 292 2.46 27.84 17.87
CA ASN A 292 1.47 27.07 18.61
C ASN A 292 0.74 27.99 19.59
N PRO A 293 -0.41 28.56 19.21
CA PRO A 293 -1.15 29.44 20.10
C PRO A 293 -1.68 28.64 21.30
N SER A 294 -1.60 29.22 22.50
CA SER A 294 -2.17 28.61 23.70
C SER A 294 -3.69 28.42 23.55
N ASN A 295 -4.16 27.21 23.83
CA ASN A 295 -5.58 26.87 23.82
C ASN A 295 -6.22 27.42 25.10
N SER A 296 -6.99 28.48 24.95
CA SER A 296 -7.69 29.17 26.04
C SER A 296 -9.22 28.98 25.98
N TYR A 297 -9.68 28.12 25.08
CA TYR A 297 -11.10 27.83 24.91
C TYR A 297 -11.52 26.79 25.94
N SER A 298 -12.73 26.95 26.50
CA SER A 298 -13.29 25.98 27.45
C SER A 298 -13.57 24.62 26.77
N LEU A 299 -14.23 24.66 25.61
CA LEU A 299 -14.53 23.50 24.78
C LEU A 299 -14.06 23.77 23.35
N TYR A 300 -13.30 22.84 22.78
CA TYR A 300 -12.73 22.99 21.45
C TYR A 300 -12.43 21.65 20.79
N ASP A 301 -12.52 21.63 19.46
CA ASP A 301 -12.05 20.51 18.64
C ASP A 301 -10.75 20.93 17.94
N ILE A 302 -9.75 20.04 17.96
CA ILE A 302 -8.49 20.23 17.24
C ILE A 302 -8.57 19.46 15.93
N ILE A 303 -8.54 20.18 14.81
CA ILE A 303 -8.47 19.58 13.48
C ILE A 303 -7.03 19.73 12.97
N VAL A 304 -6.40 18.61 12.68
CA VAL A 304 -5.01 18.58 12.20
C VAL A 304 -5.01 18.21 10.72
N ASN A 305 -4.48 19.10 9.88
CA ASN A 305 -4.26 18.84 8.47
C ASN A 305 -2.76 18.65 8.24
N GLU A 306 -2.33 17.42 8.00
CA GLU A 306 -0.94 17.08 7.66
C GLU A 306 -0.81 16.89 6.14
N LYS A 307 0.23 17.49 5.55
CA LYS A 307 0.62 17.25 4.16
C LYS A 307 2.08 16.81 4.11
N THR A 308 2.30 15.60 3.62
CA THR A 308 3.64 15.07 3.35
C THR A 308 4.19 15.69 2.06
N LEU A 309 5.41 16.22 2.11
CA LEU A 309 6.06 16.76 0.91
C LEU A 309 6.52 15.61 0.00
N HIS A 310 6.30 15.78 -1.30
CA HIS A 310 6.71 14.81 -2.31
C HIS A 310 7.29 15.53 -3.54
N ILE A 311 8.21 14.88 -4.23
CA ILE A 311 8.79 15.36 -5.49
C ILE A 311 7.98 14.80 -6.68
N THR A 312 7.59 13.53 -6.58
CA THR A 312 6.73 12.82 -7.54
C THR A 312 5.68 12.02 -6.78
N ASP A 313 4.70 11.43 -7.47
CA ASP A 313 3.65 10.61 -6.84
C ASP A 313 4.18 9.34 -6.14
N SER A 314 5.43 8.96 -6.41
CA SER A 314 6.12 7.82 -5.81
C SER A 314 7.26 8.22 -4.87
N PHE A 315 7.71 9.48 -4.89
CA PHE A 315 8.86 9.94 -4.10
C PHE A 315 8.44 10.98 -3.06
N TYR A 316 8.04 10.48 -1.91
CA TYR A 316 7.78 11.23 -0.68
C TYR A 316 9.07 11.48 0.10
N LEU A 317 9.10 12.60 0.83
CA LEU A 317 10.23 13.06 1.61
C LEU A 317 9.96 12.93 3.13
N PRO A 318 11.00 12.93 3.99
CA PRO A 318 10.89 12.87 5.46
C PRO A 318 10.31 14.14 6.12
N PHE A 319 9.60 14.95 5.35
CA PHE A 319 9.15 16.29 5.72
C PHE A 319 7.63 16.38 5.60
N GLN A 320 6.96 16.79 6.67
CA GLN A 320 5.52 17.04 6.67
C GLN A 320 5.24 18.44 7.20
N PHE A 321 4.30 19.12 6.56
CA PHE A 321 3.78 20.38 7.06
C PHE A 321 2.40 20.15 7.64
N GLY A 322 2.19 20.57 8.89
CA GLY A 322 0.93 20.43 9.60
C GLY A 322 0.32 21.78 9.97
N GLU A 323 -0.95 21.97 9.62
CA GLU A 323 -1.79 23.05 10.13
C GLU A 323 -2.72 22.50 11.22
N ILE A 324 -2.67 23.11 12.40
CA ILE A 324 -3.55 22.81 13.53
C ILE A 324 -4.62 23.90 13.56
N ASN A 325 -5.88 23.51 13.45
CA ASN A 325 -7.01 24.42 13.60
C ASN A 325 -7.76 24.06 14.88
N THR A 326 -7.56 24.85 15.93
CA THR A 326 -8.33 24.75 17.16
C THR A 326 -9.61 25.57 17.00
N ARG A 327 -10.77 24.90 16.94
CA ARG A 327 -12.07 25.54 16.79
C ARG A 327 -12.84 25.48 18.11
N GLU A 328 -13.21 26.64 18.63
CA GLU A 328 -14.08 26.72 19.80
C GLU A 328 -15.51 26.29 19.43
N TYR A 329 -16.12 25.49 20.30
CA TYR A 329 -17.52 25.14 20.19
C TYR A 329 -18.22 25.29 21.54
N VAL A 330 -19.54 25.44 21.48
CA VAL A 330 -20.42 25.40 22.66
C VAL A 330 -21.35 24.20 22.49
N GLU A 331 -21.57 23.49 23.58
CA GLU A 331 -22.50 22.37 23.64
C GLU A 331 -23.92 22.88 23.86
N GLU A 332 -24.81 22.60 22.92
CA GLU A 332 -26.23 22.87 23.02
C GLU A 332 -26.95 21.54 23.15
N LYS A 333 -27.65 21.30 24.27
CA LYS A 333 -28.47 20.10 24.43
C LYS A 333 -29.70 20.25 23.53
N ARG A 334 -29.82 19.37 22.54
CA ARG A 334 -30.96 19.33 21.62
C ARG A 334 -31.63 17.97 21.70
N THR A 335 -32.88 17.97 21.28
CA THR A 335 -33.71 16.77 21.20
C THR A 335 -34.19 16.65 19.76
N TYR A 336 -33.99 15.49 19.15
CA TYR A 336 -34.51 15.23 17.81
C TYR A 336 -36.02 15.40 17.79
N THR A 337 -36.57 15.80 16.64
CA THR A 337 -38.01 15.64 16.40
C THR A 337 -38.32 14.19 16.07
N GLN A 338 -39.58 13.77 16.22
CA GLN A 338 -39.98 12.40 15.87
C GLN A 338 -39.65 12.07 14.41
N GLU A 339 -39.94 12.98 13.49
CA GLU A 339 -39.64 12.83 12.06
C GLU A 339 -38.14 12.67 11.78
N GLU A 340 -37.30 13.48 12.43
CA GLU A 340 -35.83 13.36 12.32
C GLU A 340 -35.34 12.02 12.84
N ALA A 341 -35.86 11.56 13.98
CA ALA A 341 -35.48 10.28 14.57
C ALA A 341 -35.89 9.10 13.67
N TYR A 342 -37.07 9.14 13.07
CA TYR A 342 -37.51 8.14 12.09
C TYR A 342 -36.59 8.16 10.86
N SER A 343 -36.32 9.34 10.29
CA SER A 343 -35.44 9.48 9.11
C SER A 343 -34.02 8.98 9.37
N ILE A 344 -33.44 9.29 10.54
CA ILE A 344 -32.11 8.78 10.94
C ILE A 344 -32.13 7.25 11.07
N SER A 345 -33.17 6.69 11.68
CA SER A 345 -33.35 5.25 11.85
C SER A 345 -33.48 4.53 10.51
N GLU A 346 -34.33 5.06 9.63
CA GLU A 346 -34.55 4.54 8.29
C GLU A 346 -33.28 4.64 7.45
N ALA A 347 -32.55 5.76 7.50
CA ALA A 347 -31.28 5.92 6.80
C ALA A 347 -30.20 4.95 7.31
N ARG A 348 -30.23 4.57 8.60
CA ARG A 348 -29.34 3.53 9.16
C ARG A 348 -29.76 2.14 8.70
N LEU A 349 -31.06 1.84 8.72
CA LEU A 349 -31.61 0.57 8.24
C LEU A 349 -31.32 0.37 6.75
N LYS A 350 -31.59 1.37 5.92
CA LYS A 350 -31.31 1.35 4.46
C LYS A 350 -29.82 1.11 4.18
N ARG A 351 -28.92 1.74 4.95
CA ARG A 351 -27.48 1.47 4.88
C ARG A 351 -27.11 0.04 5.26
N TYR A 352 -27.80 -0.54 6.24
CA TYR A 352 -27.61 -1.94 6.63
C TYR A 352 -28.11 -2.90 5.55
N LEU A 353 -29.33 -2.70 5.02
CA LEU A 353 -29.90 -3.51 3.94
C LEU A 353 -29.06 -3.43 2.65
N ALA A 354 -28.58 -2.24 2.28
CA ALA A 354 -27.71 -2.07 1.12
C ALA A 354 -26.40 -2.89 1.24
N ARG A 355 -25.86 -3.03 2.46
CA ARG A 355 -24.70 -3.89 2.71
C ARG A 355 -25.02 -5.38 2.54
N LEU A 356 -26.20 -5.84 2.98
CA LEU A 356 -26.62 -7.23 2.76
C LEU A 356 -26.73 -7.55 1.27
N ILE A 357 -27.37 -6.68 0.48
CA ILE A 357 -27.54 -6.86 -0.97
C ILE A 357 -26.17 -6.91 -1.69
N GLN A 358 -25.20 -6.08 -1.25
CA GLN A 358 -23.84 -6.11 -1.81
C GLN A 358 -23.12 -7.45 -1.60
N ASN A 359 -23.59 -8.28 -0.67
CA ASN A 359 -22.98 -9.55 -0.29
C ASN A 359 -23.74 -10.77 -0.82
N ASP A 360 -24.52 -10.62 -1.91
CA ASP A 360 -25.34 -11.69 -2.51
C ASP A 360 -26.42 -12.28 -1.57
N VAL A 361 -26.83 -11.52 -0.56
CA VAL A 361 -27.96 -11.86 0.32
C VAL A 361 -29.24 -11.30 -0.27
N LEU A 362 -30.19 -12.19 -0.61
CA LEU A 362 -31.52 -11.78 -1.07
C LEU A 362 -32.41 -11.51 0.15
N ILE A 363 -33.01 -10.33 0.22
CA ILE A 363 -33.93 -9.98 1.31
C ILE A 363 -35.34 -10.36 0.87
N THR A 364 -35.97 -11.26 1.61
CA THR A 364 -37.35 -11.71 1.35
C THR A 364 -38.35 -10.81 2.06
N GLU A 365 -38.14 -10.58 3.36
CA GLU A 365 -39.04 -9.79 4.19
C GLU A 365 -38.27 -8.93 5.20
N ASN A 366 -38.79 -7.74 5.48
CA ASN A 366 -38.23 -6.81 6.45
C ASN A 366 -39.29 -6.44 7.50
N ASN A 367 -39.20 -7.04 8.68
CA ASN A 367 -40.13 -6.83 9.79
C ASN A 367 -39.48 -5.99 10.90
N VAL A 368 -38.76 -4.93 10.51
CA VAL A 368 -38.15 -3.98 11.45
C VAL A 368 -39.14 -2.87 11.79
N ASN A 369 -39.50 -2.79 13.07
CA ASN A 369 -40.32 -1.73 13.61
C ASN A 369 -39.44 -0.67 14.27
N ILE A 370 -39.78 0.60 14.04
CA ILE A 370 -39.12 1.74 14.68
C ILE A 370 -40.12 2.32 15.68
N THR A 371 -39.75 2.32 16.96
CA THR A 371 -40.54 2.91 18.04
C THR A 371 -39.70 3.93 18.79
N ILE A 372 -40.38 4.88 19.45
CA ILE A 372 -39.75 5.87 20.31
C ILE A 372 -40.29 5.65 21.71
N GLU A 373 -39.44 5.17 22.61
CA GLU A 373 -39.79 4.85 23.99
C GLU A 373 -38.71 5.37 24.93
N ASN A 374 -39.10 5.90 26.09
CA ASN A 374 -38.17 6.33 27.16
C ASN A 374 -37.03 7.23 26.66
N ASN A 375 -37.35 8.21 25.81
CA ASN A 375 -36.38 9.16 25.24
C ASN A 375 -35.30 8.48 24.37
N GLN A 376 -35.60 7.30 23.83
CA GLN A 376 -34.76 6.57 22.87
C GLN A 376 -35.58 6.18 21.66
N CYS A 377 -34.98 6.29 20.48
CA CYS A 377 -35.51 5.69 19.28
C CYS A 377 -34.90 4.29 19.13
N ILE A 378 -35.76 3.28 19.04
CA ILE A 378 -35.42 1.86 18.98
C ILE A 378 -35.92 1.31 17.65
N ALA A 379 -35.00 0.85 16.82
CA ALA A 379 -35.30 0.13 15.59
C ALA A 379 -34.96 -1.34 15.82
N GLN A 380 -35.98 -2.19 15.93
CA GLN A 380 -35.82 -3.61 16.20
C GLN A 380 -36.75 -4.49 15.36
N GLY A 381 -36.25 -5.66 14.98
CA GLY A 381 -37.03 -6.65 14.27
C GLY A 381 -36.16 -7.68 13.56
N ARG A 382 -36.81 -8.53 12.76
CA ARG A 382 -36.15 -9.59 12.00
C ARG A 382 -36.18 -9.27 10.52
N ILE A 383 -35.04 -9.50 9.86
CA ILE A 383 -34.91 -9.39 8.41
C ILE A 383 -34.73 -10.82 7.91
N PHE A 384 -35.70 -11.30 7.14
CA PHE A 384 -35.67 -12.63 6.55
C PHE A 384 -34.93 -12.57 5.22
N VAL A 385 -34.01 -13.50 5.04
CA VAL A 385 -33.08 -13.51 3.92
C VAL A 385 -32.90 -14.91 3.34
N GLU A 386 -32.49 -14.97 2.08
CA GLU A 386 -31.98 -16.16 1.42
C GLU A 386 -30.49 -15.95 1.10
N GLU A 387 -29.63 -16.79 1.66
CA GLU A 387 -28.19 -16.73 1.50
C GLU A 387 -27.57 -18.15 1.45
N PRO A 388 -26.38 -18.31 0.84
CA PRO A 388 -25.59 -19.54 1.00
C PRO A 388 -25.05 -19.59 2.44
N ALA A 389 -25.67 -20.41 3.29
CA ALA A 389 -25.35 -20.50 4.72
C ALA A 389 -24.51 -21.74 5.07
N TRP A 390 -23.42 -21.99 4.34
CA TRP A 390 -22.59 -23.19 4.52
C TRP A 390 -21.08 -22.92 4.45
N GLU A 391 -20.28 -23.81 5.03
CA GLU A 391 -18.81 -23.79 4.98
C GLU A 391 -18.24 -25.21 4.83
N TYR A 392 -16.98 -25.31 4.40
CA TYR A 392 -16.28 -26.59 4.30
C TYR A 392 -15.68 -27.02 5.64
N LYS A 393 -15.87 -28.28 5.99
CA LYS A 393 -15.24 -28.94 7.15
C LYS A 393 -14.42 -30.13 6.66
N THR A 394 -13.11 -30.10 6.89
CA THR A 394 -12.19 -31.20 6.50
C THR A 394 -12.59 -32.53 7.14
N ILE A 395 -12.55 -33.59 6.36
CA ILE A 395 -12.84 -34.97 6.80
C ILE A 395 -11.68 -35.45 7.69
N GLN A 396 -11.98 -36.06 8.84
CA GLN A 396 -10.96 -36.69 9.67
C GLN A 396 -10.71 -38.15 9.26
N GLU A 397 -9.48 -38.65 9.43
CA GLU A 397 -9.10 -40.02 8.99
C GLU A 397 -9.95 -41.13 9.62
N ASN A 398 -10.45 -40.91 10.83
CA ASN A 398 -11.33 -41.84 11.54
C ASN A 398 -12.76 -41.91 10.98
N GLU A 399 -13.20 -40.96 10.16
CA GLU A 399 -14.58 -40.92 9.64
C GLU A 399 -14.79 -41.87 8.44
N TRP A 400 -13.72 -42.19 7.70
CA TRP A 400 -13.77 -43.04 6.51
C TRP A 400 -12.99 -44.35 6.62
N ARG A 401 -12.01 -44.48 7.52
CA ARG A 401 -11.25 -45.73 7.67
C ARG A 401 -12.13 -46.81 8.30
N ILE A 402 -12.35 -47.92 7.58
CA ILE A 402 -12.96 -49.13 8.14
C ILE A 402 -11.84 -49.84 8.91
N GLU A 403 -11.94 -49.87 10.24
CA GLU A 403 -11.07 -50.75 11.04
C GLU A 403 -11.45 -52.20 10.73
N PRO A 404 -10.50 -53.06 10.34
CA PRO A 404 -10.81 -54.47 10.15
C PRO A 404 -11.33 -55.03 11.47
N ALA A 405 -12.47 -55.73 11.43
CA ALA A 405 -12.93 -56.48 12.57
C ALA A 405 -11.81 -57.46 12.96
N ASP A 406 -11.39 -57.45 14.23
CA ASP A 406 -10.43 -58.40 14.77
C ASP A 406 -11.00 -59.83 14.62
N GLU A 407 -10.72 -60.50 13.50
CA GLU A 407 -10.98 -61.93 13.27
C GLU A 407 -10.00 -62.84 14.06
N HIS A 408 -9.53 -62.38 15.22
CA HIS A 408 -8.73 -63.17 16.15
C HIS A 408 -9.33 -63.11 17.55
N ASN A 409 -10.50 -63.72 17.69
CA ASN A 409 -10.89 -64.36 18.94
C ASN A 409 -11.09 -65.86 18.68
N GLY A 410 -10.01 -66.49 18.23
CA GLY A 410 -9.85 -67.93 18.12
C GLY A 410 -8.65 -68.37 18.95
N ASP A 411 -8.80 -68.38 20.27
CA ASP A 411 -7.95 -69.11 21.21
C ASP A 411 -8.84 -69.41 22.44
N ASN A 412 -9.34 -70.62 22.67
CA ASN A 412 -8.70 -71.91 22.94
C ASN A 412 -9.06 -72.31 24.39
N HIS A 413 -10.08 -73.16 24.53
CA HIS A 413 -10.40 -73.86 25.77
C HIS A 413 -9.99 -75.33 25.67
#